data_AF-A0A2T6ZDD0-F1
#
_entry.id   AF-A0A2T6ZDD0-F1
#
_cell.length_a   1.000
_cell.length_b   1.000
_cell.length_c   1.000
_cell.angle_alpha   90.00
_cell.angle_beta   90.00
_cell.angle_gamma   90.00
#
_symmetry.space_group_name_H-M   'P 1'
#
loop_
_entity.id
_entity.type
_entity.pdbx_description
1 polymer ?
#
loop_
_entity_poly.entity_id
_entity_poly.type
_entity_poly.pdbx_seq_one_letter_code
_entity_poly.pdbx_strand_id
1 'polypeptide(L)'
;MRDSTLQFASFEKTTDHLFEAGFHMKRNAAEVVSERIILCQSMSIGMGALKVFRRHMSDPHDLVAKRLVFQEAYAKMFRHPIEKLGHGMRFLRPPSFFWFGEF
;
A
#
# COMPACT_ATOMS: atom_id res chain seq x y z
N MET A 1 -14.09 22.82 21.48
CA MET A 1 -13.18 22.45 22.58
C MET A 1 -12.64 21.05 22.27
N ARG A 2 -11.52 20.62 22.88
CA ARG A 2 -10.90 19.32 22.59
C ARG A 2 -11.79 18.21 23.15
N ASP A 3 -12.74 17.74 22.35
CA ASP A 3 -13.78 16.82 22.79
C ASP A 3 -13.36 15.35 22.64
N SER A 4 -12.15 14.98 23.07
CA SER A 4 -11.67 13.58 22.95
C SER A 4 -12.20 12.70 24.08
N THR A 5 -12.89 11.62 23.72
CA THR A 5 -13.45 10.67 24.69
C THR A 5 -12.37 10.00 25.54
N LEU A 6 -11.29 9.51 24.94
CA LEU A 6 -10.25 8.82 25.71
C LEU A 6 -9.47 9.78 26.60
N GLN A 7 -9.36 11.05 26.19
CA GLN A 7 -8.81 12.08 27.06
C GLN A 7 -9.65 12.27 28.33
N PHE A 8 -10.96 12.50 28.23
CA PHE A 8 -11.81 12.67 29.41
C PHE A 8 -11.89 11.39 30.25
N ALA A 9 -12.03 10.24 29.60
CA ALA A 9 -12.11 8.94 30.26
C ALA A 9 -10.83 8.57 31.06
N SER A 10 -9.69 9.17 30.73
CA SER A 10 -8.41 8.96 31.45
C SER A 10 -8.26 9.78 32.73
N PHE A 11 -9.11 10.79 32.96
CA PHE A 11 -9.08 11.57 34.20
C PHE A 11 -10.02 10.96 35.24
N GLU A 12 -11.33 11.04 35.01
CA GLU A 12 -12.36 10.60 35.94
C GLU A 12 -13.60 10.12 35.18
N LYS A 13 -14.52 9.43 35.86
CA LYS A 13 -15.81 8.95 35.29
C LYS A 13 -15.65 8.18 33.97
N THR A 14 -14.65 7.29 33.91
CA THR A 14 -14.26 6.53 32.71
C THR A 14 -15.43 5.83 32.05
N THR A 15 -16.29 5.15 32.82
CA THR A 15 -17.43 4.40 32.30
C THR A 15 -18.45 5.31 31.62
N ASP A 16 -18.81 6.42 32.26
CA ASP A 16 -19.85 7.33 31.77
C ASP A 16 -19.43 7.94 30.44
N HIS A 17 -18.19 8.42 30.35
CA HIS A 17 -17.64 8.99 29.11
C HIS A 17 -17.57 7.98 27.96
N LEU A 18 -17.25 6.70 28.25
CA LEU A 18 -17.19 5.66 27.22
C LEU A 18 -18.59 5.25 26.74
N PHE A 19 -19.56 5.09 27.65
CA PHE A 19 -20.93 4.73 27.29
C PHE A 19 -21.65 5.85 26.55
N GLU A 20 -21.51 7.11 26.98
CA GLU A 20 -22.07 8.27 26.30
C GLU A 20 -21.51 8.41 24.87
N ALA A 21 -20.19 8.25 24.71
CA ALA A 21 -19.56 8.29 23.39
C ALA A 21 -20.02 7.15 22.49
N GLY A 22 -20.20 5.94 23.03
CA GLY A 22 -20.72 4.78 22.30
C GLY A 22 -22.18 4.97 21.87
N PHE A 23 -23.02 5.49 22.77
CA PHE A 23 -24.43 5.78 22.47
C PHE A 23 -24.58 6.81 21.34
N HIS A 24 -23.76 7.87 21.37
CA HIS A 24 -23.76 8.91 20.34
C HIS A 24 -22.90 8.57 19.11
N MET A 25 -22.34 7.36 19.01
CA MET A 25 -21.46 6.92 17.91
C MET A 25 -20.35 7.94 17.61
N LYS A 26 -19.80 8.54 18.66
CA LYS A 26 -18.83 9.62 18.56
C LYS A 26 -17.51 9.09 18.00
N ARG A 27 -17.03 9.72 16.92
CA ARG A 27 -15.70 9.42 16.32
C ARG A 27 -14.72 10.51 16.71
N ASN A 28 -13.59 10.11 17.27
CA ASN A 28 -12.50 11.03 17.61
C ASN A 28 -11.25 10.63 16.83
N ALA A 29 -10.53 11.61 16.31
CA ALA A 29 -9.19 11.42 15.80
C ALA A 29 -8.18 11.52 16.95
N ALA A 30 -7.17 10.64 16.96
CA ALA A 30 -6.12 10.63 17.97
C ALA A 30 -5.10 11.78 17.75
N GLU A 31 -5.52 13.01 18.05
CA GLU A 31 -4.70 14.21 17.85
C GLU A 31 -3.98 14.65 19.13
N VAL A 32 -4.61 14.43 20.28
CA VAL A 32 -4.07 14.79 21.59
C VAL A 32 -3.07 13.78 22.10
N VAL A 33 -2.11 14.29 22.89
CA VAL A 33 -0.99 13.53 23.44
C VAL A 33 -1.48 12.32 24.26
N SER A 34 -2.48 12.50 25.11
CA SER A 34 -3.00 11.44 25.97
C SER A 34 -3.48 10.22 25.18
N GLU A 35 -4.26 10.44 24.12
CA GLU A 35 -4.82 9.36 23.31
C GLU A 35 -3.74 8.66 22.49
N ARG A 36 -2.75 9.41 21.98
CA ARG A 36 -1.62 8.79 21.28
C ARG A 36 -0.75 7.95 22.20
N ILE A 37 -0.64 8.30 23.49
CA ILE A 37 0.12 7.49 24.46
C ILE A 37 -0.61 6.16 24.65
N ILE A 38 -1.93 6.20 24.84
CA ILE A 38 -2.78 5.02 25.01
C ILE A 38 -2.72 4.12 23.76
N LEU A 39 -2.69 4.70 22.57
CA LEU A 39 -2.60 3.98 21.29
C LEU A 39 -1.17 3.64 20.86
N CYS A 40 -0.16 3.95 21.66
CA CYS A 40 1.25 3.74 21.35
C CYS A 40 1.71 4.35 20.01
N GLN A 41 1.18 5.54 19.67
CA GLN A 41 1.53 6.30 18.47
C GLN A 41 2.45 7.49 18.79
N SER A 42 3.20 7.98 17.80
CA SER A 42 4.10 9.12 17.99
C SER A 42 3.35 10.45 18.18
N MET A 43 3.84 11.29 19.11
CA MET A 43 3.26 12.61 19.39
C MET A 43 3.58 13.62 18.30
N SER A 44 2.68 14.58 18.05
CA SER A 44 2.93 15.71 17.15
C SER A 44 3.64 16.89 17.85
N ILE A 45 4.27 16.66 19.00
CA ILE A 45 5.02 17.66 19.76
C ILE A 45 6.45 17.18 20.03
N GLY A 46 7.36 18.12 20.33
CA GLY A 46 8.77 17.82 20.56
C GLY A 46 9.42 17.15 19.34
N MET A 47 10.13 16.04 19.56
CA MET A 47 10.81 15.31 18.48
C MET A 47 9.86 14.71 17.44
N GLY A 48 8.64 14.35 17.84
CA GLY A 48 7.66 13.75 16.93
C GLY A 48 6.90 14.79 16.08
N ALA A 49 7.13 16.10 16.30
CA ALA A 49 6.54 17.16 15.48
C ALA A 49 7.15 17.23 14.06
N LEU A 50 8.32 16.63 13.85
CA LEU A 50 9.03 16.64 12.58
C LEU A 50 9.18 15.21 12.04
N LYS A 51 9.07 15.07 10.72
CA LYS A 51 9.40 13.83 10.02
C LYS A 51 10.76 13.98 9.37
N VAL A 52 11.64 13.02 9.63
CA VAL A 52 12.96 12.99 8.99
C VAL A 52 12.86 12.16 7.72
N PHE A 53 13.21 12.78 6.59
CA PHE A 53 13.29 12.11 5.31
C PHE A 53 14.76 11.96 4.91
N ARG A 54 15.14 10.74 4.50
CA ARG A 54 16.45 10.52 3.90
C ARG A 54 16.40 10.94 2.44
N ARG A 55 17.29 11.85 2.05
CA ARG A 55 17.45 12.21 0.63
C ARG A 55 17.98 11.00 -0.13
N HIS A 56 17.20 10.52 -1.10
CA HIS A 56 17.66 9.56 -2.08
C HIS A 56 18.29 10.32 -3.25
N MET A 57 19.55 10.01 -3.57
CA MET A 57 20.28 10.58 -4.71
C MET A 57 19.93 9.82 -5.98
N SER A 58 18.67 9.89 -6.39
CA SER A 58 18.19 9.27 -7.63
C SER A 58 18.21 10.30 -8.74
N ASP A 59 18.85 9.96 -9.86
CA ASP A 59 18.77 10.79 -11.06
C ASP A 59 17.39 10.59 -11.72
N PRO A 60 16.67 11.65 -12.12
CA PRO A 60 15.40 11.51 -12.84
C PRO A 60 15.48 10.66 -14.10
N HIS A 61 16.64 10.60 -14.76
CA HIS A 61 16.87 9.78 -15.94
C HIS A 61 16.86 8.27 -15.63
N ASP A 62 17.25 7.87 -14.42
CA ASP A 62 17.25 6.46 -14.01
C ASP A 62 15.85 5.94 -13.66
N LEU A 63 14.90 6.84 -13.42
CA LEU A 63 13.50 6.52 -13.10
C LEU A 63 12.64 6.35 -14.36
N VAL A 64 13.23 6.40 -15.55
CA VAL A 64 12.54 6.19 -16.81
C VAL A 64 12.29 4.70 -17.03
N ALA A 65 11.12 4.38 -17.59
CA ALA A 65 10.78 3.02 -17.98
C ALA A 65 11.86 2.44 -18.92
N LYS A 66 12.56 1.41 -18.45
CA LYS A 66 13.57 0.72 -19.26
C LYS A 66 12.90 -0.02 -20.40
N ARG A 67 13.60 -0.08 -21.53
CA ARG A 67 13.18 -0.86 -22.70
C ARG A 67 12.91 -2.31 -22.29
N LEU A 68 11.75 -2.83 -22.67
CA LEU A 68 11.29 -4.17 -22.31
C LEU A 68 11.84 -5.19 -23.30
N VAL A 69 13.16 -5.35 -23.34
CA VAL A 69 13.87 -6.19 -24.33
C VAL A 69 13.31 -7.61 -24.39
N PHE A 70 12.95 -8.18 -23.23
CA PHE A 70 12.34 -9.50 -23.15
C PHE A 70 10.93 -9.54 -23.75
N GLN A 71 10.07 -8.57 -23.44
CA GLN A 71 8.70 -8.52 -23.94
C GLN A 71 8.67 -8.26 -25.44
N GLU A 72 9.56 -7.42 -25.96
CA GLU A 72 9.73 -7.18 -27.39
C GLU A 72 10.17 -8.46 -28.12
N ALA A 73 11.14 -9.20 -27.58
CA ALA A 73 11.60 -10.46 -28.15
C ALA A 73 10.50 -11.54 -28.15
N TYR A 74 9.79 -11.69 -27.03
CA TYR A 74 8.65 -12.61 -26.92
C TYR A 74 7.54 -12.26 -27.90
N ALA A 75 7.14 -10.99 -27.96
CA ALA A 75 6.17 -10.49 -28.92
C ALA A 75 6.57 -10.79 -30.37
N LYS A 76 7.85 -10.61 -30.73
CA LYS A 76 8.34 -10.90 -32.08
C LYS A 76 8.27 -12.39 -32.42
N MET A 77 8.56 -13.26 -31.45
CA MET A 77 8.54 -14.71 -31.63
C MET A 77 7.13 -15.28 -31.76
N PHE A 78 6.14 -14.69 -31.07
CA PHE A 78 4.78 -15.24 -30.98
C PHE A 78 3.68 -14.39 -31.66
N ARG A 79 3.97 -13.18 -32.19
CA ARG A 79 3.00 -12.33 -32.93
C ARG A 79 3.14 -12.35 -34.46
N HIS A 80 4.08 -13.10 -35.05
CA HIS A 80 3.99 -13.35 -36.48
C HIS A 80 2.73 -14.19 -36.77
N PRO A 81 1.87 -13.76 -37.71
CA PRO A 81 0.68 -14.51 -38.07
C PRO A 81 1.12 -15.88 -38.58
N ILE A 82 0.30 -16.87 -38.25
CA ILE A 82 0.30 -18.19 -38.86
C ILE A 82 0.03 -17.99 -40.36
N GLU A 83 1.03 -17.58 -41.12
CA GLU A 83 0.90 -17.44 -42.55
C GLU A 83 2.18 -17.90 -43.21
N LYS A 84 2.05 -19.04 -43.90
CA LYS A 84 3.04 -19.80 -44.64
C LYS A 84 3.91 -20.77 -43.82
N LEU A 85 3.27 -21.72 -43.14
CA LEU A 85 3.84 -23.07 -43.09
C LEU A 85 3.16 -23.90 -44.18
N GLY A 86 3.84 -24.00 -45.33
CA GLY A 86 3.55 -25.00 -46.34
C GLY A 86 3.61 -26.41 -45.73
N HIS A 87 2.87 -27.31 -46.36
CA HIS A 87 2.73 -28.73 -46.04
C HIS A 87 3.89 -29.36 -45.24
N GLY A 88 3.57 -29.91 -44.06
CA GLY A 88 4.30 -31.06 -43.53
C GLY A 88 4.95 -30.95 -42.16
N MET A 89 4.84 -29.84 -41.42
CA MET A 89 5.42 -29.77 -40.06
C MET A 89 4.35 -29.48 -39.01
N ARG A 90 4.14 -30.47 -38.13
CA ARG A 90 3.24 -30.41 -36.98
C ARG A 90 3.62 -29.23 -36.10
N PHE A 91 2.64 -28.37 -35.89
CA PHE A 91 2.63 -27.30 -34.91
C PHE A 91 2.83 -27.89 -33.52
N LEU A 92 4.09 -27.95 -33.04
CA LEU A 92 4.35 -28.10 -31.62
C LEU A 92 3.99 -26.76 -30.98
N ARG A 93 2.70 -26.62 -30.60
CA ARG A 93 2.30 -25.66 -29.56
C ARG A 93 3.31 -25.81 -28.42
N PRO A 94 3.93 -24.72 -27.90
CA PRO A 94 4.56 -24.84 -26.61
C PRO A 94 3.47 -25.34 -25.64
N PRO A 95 3.73 -26.39 -24.84
CA PRO A 95 2.76 -26.78 -23.83
C PRO A 95 2.55 -25.53 -22.98
N SER A 96 1.27 -25.20 -22.78
CA SER A 96 0.78 -24.31 -21.74
C SER A 96 1.83 -24.10 -20.66
N PHE A 97 2.38 -22.89 -20.57
CA PHE A 97 3.02 -22.43 -19.35
C PHE A 97 1.92 -22.55 -18.29
N PHE A 98 1.98 -23.65 -17.57
CA PHE A 98 1.14 -23.97 -16.43
C PHE A 98 1.42 -22.87 -15.42
N TRP A 99 0.45 -21.97 -15.26
CA TRP A 99 0.51 -20.88 -14.30
C TRP A 99 0.38 -21.51 -12.91
N PHE A 100 1.51 -21.87 -12.30
CA PHE A 100 1.55 -22.15 -10.87
C PHE A 100 1.62 -20.79 -10.16
N GLY A 101 0.53 -20.39 -9.50
CA GLY A 101 0.48 -19.11 -8.80
C GLY A 101 -0.87 -18.70 -8.22
N GLU A 102 -1.76 -19.63 -7.86
CA GLU A 102 -2.66 -19.38 -6.72
C GLU A 102 -2.00 -20.00 -5.48
N PHE A 103 -1.30 -19.16 -4.72
CA PHE A 103 -1.07 -19.24 -3.28
C PHE A 103 -0.77 -17.83 -2.77
#